data_AF-A0A7S2LEY9-F1
#
_entry.id   AF-A0A7S2LEY9-F1
#
_cell.length_a   1.000
_cell.length_b   1.000
_cell.length_c   1.000
_cell.angle_alpha   90.00
_cell.angle_beta   90.00
_cell.angle_gamma   90.00
#
_symmetry.space_group_name_H-M   'P 1'
#
loop_
_entity.id
_entity.type
_entity.pdbx_description
1 polymer ?
#
loop_
_entity_poly.entity_id
_entity_poly.type
_entity_poly.pdbx_seq_one_letter_code
_entity_poly.pdbx_strand_id
1 'polypeptide(L)'
;LCPHLYSDSVHALLSTLESEFGCMVGSNAYLTPGNVSQGFAPHYDDIEAFVLQLEGKKRWRVYSPISMAETLPRESSKDLEVDQLSDPIMDVTLEPGDFLYMPRGWVHQAVTTREATHSLHLTVSAMQHWCWGDLLDLIMPEALQAVGESETSTTLREGLPRNFLSYMGTMHDVNEDFDRMTKAQSSASGNIAGGNAEKKKNTGDDEDDFENMDQDELERLKMQEMKKLQDRFREQAKSRIMKVCKEAISMVDAACDQIGKRFLSDRLPPALRPEELAGTSEMRRENGGKIKPNTLCRLARAGIARLVLEDDKAVLYHCADNSLRFHGNPLSPMEFELDDAPALESLLTTAEPDWICVTDLIHDDIADKVDIAQTLYDEGILSILQPE
;
A
#
# COMPACT_ATOMS: atom_id res chain seq x y z
N LEU A 1 13.08 3.68 -19.95
CA LEU A 1 13.85 2.54 -20.51
C LEU A 1 14.08 1.56 -19.37
N CYS A 2 13.97 0.24 -19.59
CA CYS A 2 14.12 -0.81 -18.57
C CYS A 2 15.54 -1.43 -18.63
N PRO A 3 16.54 -0.92 -17.88
CA PRO A 3 17.94 -1.26 -18.10
C PRO A 3 18.30 -2.68 -17.65
N HIS A 4 17.55 -3.24 -16.69
CA HIS A 4 17.69 -4.62 -16.23
C HIS A 4 17.46 -5.66 -17.34
N LEU A 5 16.75 -5.32 -18.42
CA LEU A 5 16.59 -6.20 -19.58
C LEU A 5 17.89 -6.42 -20.37
N TYR A 6 18.89 -5.56 -20.15
CA TYR A 6 20.10 -5.50 -20.96
C TYR A 6 21.39 -5.55 -20.11
N SER A 7 21.27 -5.63 -18.79
CA SER A 7 22.40 -5.63 -17.86
C SER A 7 22.14 -6.50 -16.66
N ASP A 8 22.87 -7.61 -16.56
CA ASP A 8 22.81 -8.56 -15.45
C ASP A 8 23.15 -7.89 -14.12
N SER A 9 24.08 -6.92 -14.12
CA SER A 9 24.44 -6.17 -12.90
C SER A 9 23.29 -5.28 -12.42
N VAL A 10 22.52 -4.68 -13.34
CA VAL A 10 21.32 -3.92 -12.96
C VAL A 10 20.23 -4.88 -12.48
N HIS A 11 19.98 -5.99 -13.18
CA HIS A 11 19.03 -7.00 -12.71
C HIS A 11 19.38 -7.51 -11.30
N ALA A 12 20.65 -7.85 -11.05
CA ALA A 12 21.11 -8.29 -9.74
C ALA A 12 20.92 -7.22 -8.65
N LEU A 13 21.22 -5.96 -8.95
CA LEU A 13 20.97 -4.84 -8.04
C LEU A 13 19.47 -4.74 -7.68
N LEU A 14 18.60 -4.69 -8.68
CA LEU A 14 17.15 -4.52 -8.44
C LEU A 14 16.56 -5.72 -7.70
N SER A 15 16.86 -6.95 -8.14
CA SER A 15 16.37 -8.19 -7.52
C SER A 15 16.81 -8.34 -6.05
N THR A 16 18.01 -7.87 -5.72
CA THR A 16 18.50 -7.82 -4.33
C THR A 16 17.69 -6.80 -3.53
N LEU A 17 17.52 -5.58 -4.04
CA LEU A 17 16.76 -4.54 -3.37
C LEU A 17 15.28 -4.88 -3.19
N GLU A 18 14.66 -5.64 -4.11
CA GLU A 18 13.30 -6.16 -3.94
C GLU A 18 13.18 -7.06 -2.72
N SER A 19 14.22 -7.86 -2.45
CA SER A 19 14.25 -8.74 -1.28
C SER A 19 14.40 -7.95 0.03
N GLU A 20 15.17 -6.86 0.01
CA GLU A 20 15.37 -6.00 1.18
C GLU A 20 14.16 -5.08 1.45
N PHE A 21 13.55 -4.50 0.41
CA PHE A 21 12.41 -3.61 0.57
C PHE A 21 11.08 -4.34 0.71
N GLY A 22 10.96 -5.57 0.21
CA GLY A 22 9.70 -6.31 0.19
C GLY A 22 8.65 -5.67 -0.74
N CYS A 23 9.07 -4.93 -1.75
CA CYS A 23 8.23 -4.33 -2.79
C CYS A 23 8.95 -4.38 -4.14
N MET A 24 8.22 -4.15 -5.24
CA MET A 24 8.81 -4.03 -6.57
C MET A 24 9.87 -2.92 -6.61
N VAL A 25 10.99 -3.18 -7.31
CA VAL A 25 12.05 -2.20 -7.54
C VAL A 25 12.32 -2.07 -9.03
N GLY A 26 12.08 -0.87 -9.55
CA GLY A 26 12.32 -0.51 -10.94
C GLY A 26 13.62 0.27 -11.14
N SER A 27 13.97 0.53 -12.39
CA SER A 27 14.94 1.58 -12.70
C SER A 27 14.77 2.16 -14.09
N ASN A 28 15.21 3.41 -14.22
CA ASN A 28 15.35 4.12 -15.48
C ASN A 28 16.77 4.68 -15.61
N ALA A 29 17.35 4.59 -16.81
CA ALA A 29 18.62 5.25 -17.13
C ALA A 29 18.37 6.54 -17.92
N TYR A 30 19.07 7.61 -17.55
CA TYR A 30 18.90 8.94 -18.13
C TYR A 30 20.23 9.49 -18.63
N LEU A 31 20.37 9.55 -19.96
CA LEU A 31 21.50 10.21 -20.62
C LEU A 31 21.09 11.63 -21.05
N THR A 32 21.75 12.63 -20.49
CA THR A 32 21.51 14.05 -20.81
C THR A 32 22.74 14.66 -21.50
N PRO A 33 22.58 15.36 -22.64
CA PRO A 33 23.70 16.01 -23.31
C PRO A 33 24.27 17.17 -22.47
N GLY A 34 25.52 17.57 -22.75
CA GLY A 34 26.20 18.67 -22.06
C GLY A 34 25.63 20.07 -22.35
N ASN A 35 26.44 21.10 -22.06
CA ASN A 35 26.12 22.51 -22.35
C ASN A 35 24.88 23.07 -21.63
N VAL A 36 24.68 22.73 -20.35
CA VAL A 36 23.54 23.24 -19.55
C VAL A 36 22.18 22.80 -20.11
N SER A 37 22.11 21.56 -20.59
CA SER A 37 20.87 20.97 -21.08
C SER A 37 20.02 20.44 -19.92
N GLN A 38 18.70 20.58 -20.07
CA GLN A 38 17.69 20.05 -19.16
C GLN A 38 16.76 19.11 -19.93
N GLY A 39 16.55 17.90 -19.40
CA GLY A 39 15.69 16.91 -20.04
C GLY A 39 14.22 17.01 -19.65
N PHE A 40 13.95 17.35 -18.39
CA PHE A 40 12.60 17.34 -17.80
C PHE A 40 12.37 18.63 -17.01
N ALA A 41 11.14 19.14 -17.04
CA ALA A 41 10.69 20.22 -16.18
C ALA A 41 10.73 19.79 -14.71
N PRO A 42 10.66 20.72 -13.74
CA PRO A 42 10.47 20.37 -12.34
C PRO A 42 9.22 19.50 -12.12
N HIS A 43 9.35 18.40 -11.39
CA HIS A 43 8.24 17.50 -11.04
C HIS A 43 8.57 16.70 -9.77
N TYR A 44 7.58 16.03 -9.20
CA TYR A 44 7.79 14.94 -8.24
C TYR A 44 7.20 13.64 -8.78
N ASP A 45 7.75 12.52 -8.32
CA ASP A 45 7.26 11.18 -8.66
C ASP A 45 6.44 10.57 -7.51
N ASP A 46 5.75 9.46 -7.82
CA ASP A 46 4.99 8.60 -6.91
C ASP A 46 5.82 7.44 -6.32
N ILE A 47 7.14 7.49 -6.47
CA ILE A 47 8.09 6.47 -6.02
C ILE A 47 9.17 7.04 -5.11
N GLU A 48 9.77 6.16 -4.31
CA GLU A 48 11.00 6.46 -3.60
C GLU A 48 12.17 6.38 -4.58
N ALA A 49 12.84 7.52 -4.84
CA ALA A 49 13.86 7.63 -5.87
C ALA A 49 15.28 7.57 -5.28
N PHE A 50 16.10 6.68 -5.83
CA PHE A 50 17.51 6.54 -5.53
C PHE A 50 18.33 6.78 -6.80
N VAL A 51 18.94 7.95 -6.91
CA VAL A 51 19.74 8.37 -8.07
C VAL A 51 21.19 7.98 -7.85
N LEU A 52 21.72 7.17 -8.77
CA LEU A 52 23.13 6.78 -8.85
C LEU A 52 23.78 7.49 -10.05
N GLN A 53 24.71 8.40 -9.80
CA GLN A 53 25.42 9.09 -10.86
C GLN A 53 26.51 8.18 -11.43
N LEU A 54 26.44 7.87 -12.73
CA LEU A 54 27.32 6.90 -13.40
C LEU A 54 28.43 7.57 -14.21
N GLU A 55 28.08 8.61 -14.97
CA GLU A 55 29.03 9.32 -15.84
C GLU A 55 28.74 10.82 -15.88
N GLY A 56 29.78 11.63 -16.09
CA GLY A 56 29.65 13.09 -16.23
C GLY A 56 29.16 13.78 -14.96
N LYS A 57 28.64 15.01 -15.11
CA LYS A 57 28.18 15.83 -13.97
C LYS A 57 26.82 16.46 -14.22
N LYS A 58 25.96 16.44 -13.19
CA LYS A 58 24.61 17.03 -13.24
C LYS A 58 24.32 17.81 -11.96
N ARG A 59 23.86 19.05 -12.13
CA ARG A 59 23.38 19.89 -11.04
C ARG A 59 21.93 19.55 -10.77
N TRP A 60 21.65 19.08 -9.57
CA TRP A 60 20.33 18.75 -9.06
C TRP A 60 19.83 19.82 -8.12
N ARG A 61 18.58 20.23 -8.30
CA ARG A 61 17.83 21.06 -7.35
C ARG A 61 16.64 20.25 -6.84
N VAL A 62 16.53 20.15 -5.52
CA VAL A 62 15.47 19.43 -4.83
C VAL A 62 14.74 20.40 -3.91
N TYR A 63 13.43 20.28 -3.84
CA TYR A 63 12.53 21.16 -3.11
C TYR A 63 11.62 20.30 -2.24
N SER A 64 11.21 20.85 -1.09
CA SER A 64 10.18 20.21 -0.27
C SER A 64 8.85 20.11 -1.02
N PRO A 65 7.95 19.17 -0.63
CA PRO A 65 6.59 19.10 -1.15
C PRO A 65 5.89 20.46 -1.12
N ILE A 66 5.10 20.78 -2.16
CA ILE A 66 4.45 22.09 -2.32
C ILE A 66 3.42 22.34 -1.20
N SER A 67 2.79 21.26 -0.72
CA SER A 67 1.85 21.29 0.39
C SER A 67 1.84 19.97 1.16
N MET A 68 1.14 19.94 2.29
CA MET A 68 0.90 18.68 3.01
C MET A 68 0.10 17.66 2.18
N ALA A 69 -0.81 18.12 1.31
CA ALA A 69 -1.57 17.22 0.44
C ALA A 69 -0.70 16.55 -0.62
N GLU A 70 0.44 17.17 -0.97
CA GLU A 70 1.43 16.64 -1.91
C GLU A 70 2.62 15.98 -1.19
N THR A 71 2.55 15.79 0.13
CA THR A 71 3.54 15.00 0.86
C THR A 71 3.19 13.52 0.76
N LEU A 72 4.15 12.70 0.33
CA LEU A 72 3.97 11.26 0.09
C LEU A 72 2.81 10.93 -0.88
N PRO A 73 2.72 11.59 -2.05
CA PRO A 73 1.61 11.42 -2.98
C PRO A 73 1.54 9.99 -3.52
N ARG A 74 0.35 9.58 -3.95
CA ARG A 74 0.11 8.28 -4.60
C ARG A 74 0.21 8.35 -6.13
N GLU A 75 0.39 9.55 -6.68
CA GLU A 75 0.46 9.82 -8.12
C GLU A 75 1.53 10.87 -8.40
N SER A 76 2.22 10.77 -9.53
CA SER A 76 3.24 11.74 -9.95
C SER A 76 2.61 13.09 -10.30
N SER A 77 3.39 14.16 -10.17
CA SER A 77 2.95 15.49 -10.57
C SER A 77 2.87 15.64 -12.08
N LYS A 78 2.19 16.70 -12.53
CA LYS A 78 2.46 17.27 -13.85
C LYS A 78 3.77 18.06 -13.81
N ASP A 79 4.23 18.51 -14.97
CA ASP A 79 5.31 19.49 -15.05
C ASP A 79 4.91 20.76 -14.27
N LEU A 80 5.80 21.20 -13.38
CA LEU A 80 5.65 22.38 -12.53
C LEU A 80 6.48 23.53 -13.06
N GLU A 81 5.99 24.74 -12.83
CA GLU A 81 6.73 25.95 -13.17
C GLU A 81 7.61 26.39 -11.99
N VAL A 82 8.77 26.97 -12.27
CA VAL A 82 9.76 27.33 -11.22
C VAL A 82 9.21 28.41 -10.27
N ASP A 83 8.28 29.24 -10.71
CA ASP A 83 7.62 30.27 -9.89
C ASP A 83 6.65 29.69 -8.85
N GLN A 84 6.25 28.43 -9.00
CA GLN A 84 5.42 27.70 -8.04
C GLN A 84 6.25 27.09 -6.90
N LEU A 85 7.58 27.09 -7.03
CA LEU A 85 8.47 26.41 -6.11
C LEU A 85 9.04 27.36 -5.05
N SER A 86 9.30 26.81 -3.87
CA SER A 86 10.10 27.48 -2.84
C SER A 86 11.59 27.49 -3.21
N ASP A 87 12.43 28.04 -2.34
CA ASP A 87 13.88 27.89 -2.49
C ASP A 87 14.27 26.40 -2.38
N PRO A 88 15.23 25.93 -3.20
CA PRO A 88 15.65 24.54 -3.13
C PRO A 88 16.28 24.25 -1.76
N ILE A 89 15.81 23.19 -1.12
CA ILE A 89 16.40 22.70 0.13
C ILE A 89 17.78 22.08 -0.11
N MET A 90 18.03 21.65 -1.35
CA MET A 90 19.31 21.12 -1.78
C MET A 90 19.59 21.52 -3.23
N ASP A 91 20.79 22.05 -3.46
CA ASP A 91 21.29 22.47 -4.76
C ASP A 91 22.75 21.98 -4.88
N VAL A 92 22.94 20.83 -5.52
CA VAL A 92 24.21 20.08 -5.52
C VAL A 92 24.57 19.64 -6.93
N THR A 93 25.86 19.40 -7.19
CA THR A 93 26.31 18.75 -8.42
C THR A 93 26.77 17.34 -8.09
N LEU A 94 26.14 16.35 -8.71
CA LEU A 94 26.54 14.95 -8.59
C LEU A 94 27.62 14.62 -9.61
N GLU A 95 28.60 13.84 -9.18
CA GLU A 95 29.70 13.28 -9.95
C GLU A 95 29.66 11.73 -9.87
N PRO A 96 30.40 11.00 -10.74
CA PRO A 96 30.34 9.54 -10.75
C PRO A 96 30.66 8.91 -9.38
N GLY A 97 29.77 8.03 -8.92
CA GLY A 97 29.85 7.40 -7.60
C GLY A 97 29.02 8.10 -6.52
N ASP A 98 28.52 9.31 -6.77
CA ASP A 98 27.60 9.98 -5.86
C ASP A 98 26.20 9.35 -5.90
N PHE A 99 25.51 9.49 -4.77
CA PHE A 99 24.18 8.96 -4.53
C PHE A 99 23.26 10.04 -3.99
N LEU A 100 22.02 10.09 -4.49
CA LEU A 100 20.98 10.99 -4.01
C LEU A 100 19.66 10.23 -3.81
N TYR A 101 19.15 10.26 -2.59
CA TYR A 101 17.81 9.78 -2.27
C TYR A 101 16.81 10.93 -2.19
N MET A 102 15.62 10.72 -2.75
CA MET A 102 14.48 11.64 -2.69
C MET A 102 13.21 10.84 -2.42
N PRO A 103 12.48 11.12 -1.32
CA PRO A 103 11.18 10.51 -1.10
C PRO A 103 10.16 10.96 -2.15
N ARG A 104 9.10 10.17 -2.37
CA ARG A 104 8.02 10.58 -3.28
C ARG A 104 7.38 11.90 -2.82
N GLY A 105 7.02 12.76 -3.77
CA GLY A 105 6.50 14.11 -3.52
C GLY A 105 7.56 15.21 -3.37
N TRP A 106 8.85 14.88 -3.33
CA TRP A 106 9.91 15.88 -3.37
C TRP A 106 10.14 16.35 -4.80
N VAL A 107 9.84 17.62 -5.07
CA VAL A 107 10.02 18.20 -6.40
C VAL A 107 11.51 18.25 -6.71
N HIS A 108 11.88 17.87 -7.92
CA HIS A 108 13.26 17.88 -8.36
C HIS A 108 13.41 18.27 -9.82
N GLN A 109 14.58 18.78 -10.15
CA GLN A 109 15.01 19.05 -11.52
C GLN A 109 16.52 18.92 -11.63
N ALA A 110 17.00 18.57 -12.81
CA ALA A 110 18.43 18.34 -13.03
C ALA A 110 18.89 18.87 -14.38
N VAL A 111 20.00 19.61 -14.36
CA VAL A 111 20.64 20.21 -15.54
C VAL A 111 22.09 19.80 -15.63
N THR A 112 22.62 19.54 -16.83
CA THR A 112 24.06 19.27 -16.98
C THR A 112 24.87 20.53 -16.64
N THR A 113 26.07 20.37 -16.08
CA THR A 113 26.93 21.54 -15.82
C THR A 113 27.52 22.09 -17.10
N ARG A 114 27.91 23.37 -17.12
CA ARG A 114 28.51 24.01 -18.32
C ARG A 114 29.77 23.29 -18.82
N GLU A 115 30.54 22.72 -17.91
CA GLU A 115 31.80 22.00 -18.20
C GLU A 115 31.56 20.53 -18.58
N ALA A 116 30.37 19.99 -18.36
CA ALA A 116 30.08 18.59 -18.64
C ALA A 116 29.78 18.39 -20.13
N THR A 117 30.37 17.36 -20.73
CA THR A 117 30.04 16.92 -22.08
C THR A 117 28.71 16.16 -22.14
N HIS A 118 28.36 15.47 -21.06
CA HIS A 118 27.10 14.73 -20.86
C HIS A 118 26.94 14.42 -19.36
N SER A 119 25.81 13.78 -19.02
CA SER A 119 25.59 13.11 -17.74
C SER A 119 24.79 11.84 -17.97
N LEU A 120 25.19 10.75 -17.30
CA LEU A 120 24.43 9.50 -17.22
C LEU A 120 24.16 9.18 -15.74
N HIS A 121 22.90 8.94 -15.39
CA HIS A 121 22.54 8.39 -14.08
C HIS A 121 21.50 7.28 -14.24
N LEU A 122 21.48 6.38 -13.25
CA LEU A 122 20.45 5.39 -13.05
C LEU A 122 19.58 5.85 -11.88
N THR A 123 18.28 5.98 -12.09
CA THR A 123 17.32 6.14 -10.98
C THR A 123 16.74 4.77 -10.68
N VAL A 124 17.00 4.26 -9.49
CA VAL A 124 16.31 3.10 -8.92
C VAL A 124 15.07 3.60 -8.19
N SER A 125 13.92 2.97 -8.42
CA SER A 125 12.63 3.37 -7.87
C SER A 125 11.98 2.25 -7.07
N ALA A 126 11.36 2.57 -5.94
CA ALA A 126 10.68 1.60 -5.08
C ALA A 126 9.37 2.15 -4.49
N MET A 127 8.60 1.28 -3.85
CA MET A 127 7.40 1.59 -3.05
C MET A 127 6.24 2.31 -3.80
N GLN A 128 6.11 2.10 -5.10
CA GLN A 128 4.93 2.59 -5.86
C GLN A 128 3.66 1.86 -5.38
N HIS A 129 2.62 2.62 -5.01
CA HIS A 129 1.37 2.05 -4.46
C HIS A 129 1.61 1.01 -3.35
N TRP A 130 2.53 1.35 -2.43
CA TRP A 130 2.98 0.51 -1.32
C TRP A 130 2.80 1.20 0.04
N CYS A 131 1.58 1.69 0.32
CA CYS A 131 1.24 2.36 1.58
C CYS A 131 -0.01 1.79 2.26
N TRP A 132 -0.28 2.25 3.50
CA TRP A 132 -1.49 1.87 4.25
C TRP A 132 -2.80 2.13 3.48
N GLY A 133 -2.85 3.18 2.66
CA GLY A 133 -3.99 3.46 1.81
C GLY A 133 -4.26 2.35 0.79
N ASP A 134 -3.20 1.81 0.16
CA ASP A 134 -3.33 0.73 -0.81
C ASP A 134 -3.80 -0.58 -0.15
N LEU A 135 -3.33 -0.87 1.07
CA LEU A 135 -3.82 -2.01 1.86
C LEU A 135 -5.32 -1.85 2.20
N LEU A 136 -5.73 -0.66 2.64
CA LEU A 136 -7.13 -0.40 3.00
C LEU A 136 -8.05 -0.38 1.78
N ASP A 137 -7.57 0.07 0.61
CA ASP A 137 -8.32 0.02 -0.65
C ASP A 137 -8.64 -1.43 -1.06
N LEU A 138 -7.81 -2.40 -0.65
CA LEU A 138 -8.07 -3.83 -0.85
C LEU A 138 -9.05 -4.39 0.18
N ILE A 139 -8.88 -4.05 1.46
CA ILE A 139 -9.67 -4.65 2.56
C ILE A 139 -11.11 -4.10 2.60
N MET A 140 -11.28 -2.78 2.45
CA MET A 140 -12.56 -2.13 2.75
C MET A 140 -13.72 -2.60 1.85
N PRO A 141 -13.54 -2.78 0.53
CA PRO A 141 -14.58 -3.33 -0.33
C PRO A 141 -14.98 -4.77 0.04
N GLU A 142 -13.99 -5.63 0.31
CA GLU A 142 -14.21 -7.04 0.69
C GLU A 142 -14.93 -7.16 2.03
N ALA A 143 -14.51 -6.38 3.03
CA ALA A 143 -15.17 -6.33 4.33
C ALA A 143 -16.61 -5.81 4.22
N LEU A 144 -16.85 -4.82 3.36
CA LEU A 144 -18.20 -4.31 3.11
C LEU A 144 -19.09 -5.39 2.49
N GLN A 145 -18.56 -6.13 1.52
CA GLN A 145 -19.27 -7.24 0.88
C GLN A 145 -19.59 -8.35 1.88
N ALA A 146 -18.61 -8.81 2.66
CA ALA A 146 -18.81 -9.87 3.65
C ALA A 146 -19.87 -9.52 4.71
N VAL A 147 -19.84 -8.30 5.26
CA VAL A 147 -20.89 -7.85 6.19
C VAL A 147 -22.24 -7.71 5.47
N GLY A 148 -22.22 -7.32 4.20
CA GLY A 148 -23.40 -7.18 3.34
C GLY A 148 -24.07 -8.52 3.00
N GLU A 149 -23.30 -9.61 2.93
CA GLU A 149 -23.76 -10.97 2.62
C GLU A 149 -24.02 -11.81 3.87
N SER A 150 -23.62 -11.34 5.05
CA SER A 150 -23.79 -12.02 6.34
C SER A 150 -25.19 -12.62 6.55
N GLU A 151 -25.24 -13.89 6.95
CA GLU A 151 -26.49 -14.58 7.32
C GLU A 151 -27.01 -14.18 8.70
N THR A 152 -26.15 -13.62 9.56
CA THR A 152 -26.47 -13.33 10.97
C THR A 152 -26.90 -11.88 11.20
N SER A 153 -26.76 -11.01 10.19
CA SER A 153 -27.06 -9.59 10.31
C SER A 153 -27.60 -9.00 9.01
N THR A 154 -28.74 -8.32 9.07
CA THR A 154 -29.33 -7.58 7.94
C THR A 154 -28.96 -6.10 7.94
N THR A 155 -28.16 -5.62 8.89
CA THR A 155 -28.07 -4.17 9.17
C THR A 155 -27.58 -3.31 8.00
N LEU A 156 -26.73 -3.85 7.12
CA LEU A 156 -26.30 -3.15 5.90
C LEU A 156 -27.30 -3.25 4.75
N ARG A 157 -28.21 -4.23 4.80
CA ARG A 157 -29.27 -4.45 3.81
C ARG A 157 -30.57 -3.70 4.14
N GLU A 158 -30.66 -3.08 5.31
CA GLU A 158 -31.79 -2.24 5.70
C GLU A 158 -31.86 -0.97 4.84
N GLY A 159 -33.07 -0.58 4.44
CA GLY A 159 -33.29 0.66 3.68
C GLY A 159 -32.95 1.90 4.51
N LEU A 160 -32.44 2.95 3.84
CA LEU A 160 -32.21 4.24 4.46
C LEU A 160 -33.51 4.84 5.04
N PRO A 161 -33.43 5.65 6.11
CA PRO A 161 -34.58 6.35 6.65
C PRO A 161 -35.31 7.15 5.58
N ARG A 162 -36.65 7.08 5.60
CA ARG A 162 -37.47 7.88 4.67
C ARG A 162 -37.17 9.36 4.88
N ASN A 163 -37.11 10.10 3.77
CA ASN A 163 -36.87 11.55 3.75
C ASN A 163 -35.52 11.99 4.35
N PHE A 164 -34.50 11.11 4.48
CA PHE A 164 -33.20 11.53 5.00
C PHE A 164 -32.59 12.71 4.23
N LEU A 165 -32.89 12.83 2.93
CA LEU A 165 -32.51 13.95 2.07
C LEU A 165 -33.07 15.32 2.51
N SER A 166 -34.06 15.36 3.40
CA SER A 166 -34.62 16.62 3.93
C SER A 166 -33.87 17.18 5.14
N TYR A 167 -32.94 16.40 5.71
CA TYR A 167 -32.16 16.80 6.88
C TYR A 167 -30.69 16.39 6.82
N MET A 168 -30.27 15.54 5.89
CA MET A 168 -28.87 15.17 5.64
C MET A 168 -28.38 15.73 4.31
N GLY A 169 -27.10 16.14 4.26
CA GLY A 169 -26.46 16.70 3.07
C GLY A 169 -25.85 18.06 3.37
N THR A 170 -24.95 18.53 2.49
CA THR A 170 -24.23 19.80 2.67
C THR A 170 -25.17 21.01 2.77
N MET A 171 -26.33 20.96 2.12
CA MET A 171 -27.35 22.00 2.20
C MET A 171 -28.04 22.14 3.56
N HIS A 172 -27.89 21.14 4.45
CA HIS A 172 -28.52 21.08 5.76
C HIS A 172 -27.50 21.23 6.91
N ASP A 173 -26.29 21.74 6.65
CA ASP A 173 -25.27 21.84 7.69
C ASP A 173 -25.61 22.89 8.75
N VAL A 174 -26.24 22.42 9.84
CA VAL A 174 -26.66 23.26 10.96
C VAL A 174 -25.49 23.72 11.84
N ASN A 175 -24.29 23.16 11.69
CA ASN A 175 -23.16 23.53 12.55
C ASN A 175 -22.67 24.95 12.28
N GLU A 176 -22.66 25.40 11.02
CA GLU A 176 -22.28 26.79 10.70
C GLU A 176 -23.30 27.81 11.22
N ASP A 177 -24.59 27.51 11.10
CA ASP A 177 -25.66 28.42 11.51
C ASP A 177 -25.85 28.47 13.03
N PHE A 178 -25.68 27.35 13.73
CA PHE A 178 -25.76 27.29 15.19
C PHE A 178 -24.59 28.05 15.85
N ASP A 179 -23.38 27.96 15.30
CA ASP A 179 -22.20 28.71 15.77
C ASP A 179 -22.30 30.22 15.47
N ARG A 180 -22.90 30.61 14.33
CA ARG A 180 -23.20 32.02 14.05
C ARG A 180 -24.24 32.59 15.01
N MET A 181 -25.29 31.83 15.31
CA MET A 181 -26.40 32.29 16.15
C MET A 181 -26.04 32.35 17.65
N THR A 182 -25.25 31.40 18.16
CA THR A 182 -24.70 31.45 19.54
C THR A 182 -23.70 32.60 19.71
N LYS A 183 -22.86 32.90 18.71
CA LYS A 183 -21.99 34.08 18.74
C LYS A 183 -22.81 35.39 18.77
N ALA A 184 -23.86 35.51 17.95
CA ALA A 184 -24.73 36.69 17.92
C ALA A 184 -25.46 36.95 19.26
N GLN A 185 -25.87 35.89 19.98
CA GLN A 185 -26.51 36.02 21.30
C GLN A 185 -25.53 36.38 22.43
N SER A 186 -24.29 35.90 22.36
CA SER A 186 -23.24 36.28 23.32
C SER A 186 -22.87 37.77 23.23
N SER A 187 -22.96 38.37 22.04
CA SER A 187 -22.81 39.82 21.85
C SER A 187 -24.03 40.64 22.26
N ALA A 188 -25.23 40.06 22.27
CA ALA A 188 -26.47 40.75 22.64
C ALA A 188 -26.74 40.75 24.16
N SER A 189 -26.19 39.78 24.91
CA SER A 189 -26.43 39.61 26.35
C SER A 189 -25.57 40.52 27.25
N GLY A 190 -24.75 41.41 26.69
CA GLY A 190 -23.90 42.35 27.43
C GLY A 190 -24.62 43.57 28.03
N ASN A 191 -25.91 43.77 27.72
CA ASN A 191 -26.71 44.87 28.23
C ASN A 191 -28.12 44.39 28.56
N ILE A 192 -28.39 44.00 29.81
CA ILE A 192 -29.65 44.27 30.54
C ILE A 192 -29.41 43.84 31.99
N ALA A 193 -29.36 44.83 32.88
CA ALA A 193 -29.33 44.65 34.32
C ALA A 193 -30.71 45.01 34.90
N GLY A 194 -31.20 44.17 35.82
CA GLY A 194 -32.15 44.54 36.87
C GLY A 194 -33.64 44.24 36.60
N GLY A 195 -34.24 43.38 37.43
CA GLY A 195 -35.69 43.22 37.53
C GLY A 195 -36.12 41.98 38.32
N ASN A 196 -36.88 42.18 39.39
CA ASN A 196 -37.18 41.22 40.47
C ASN A 196 -38.09 40.04 40.09
N ALA A 197 -37.98 38.99 40.91
CA ALA A 197 -38.79 37.78 40.91
C ALA A 197 -40.23 37.97 41.40
N GLU A 198 -41.18 37.23 40.82
CA GLU A 198 -42.42 36.81 41.49
C GLU A 198 -42.94 35.46 40.94
N LYS A 199 -43.41 34.61 41.85
CA LYS A 199 -43.76 33.19 41.62
C LYS A 199 -45.19 33.03 41.08
N LYS A 200 -45.31 32.19 40.04
CA LYS A 200 -46.55 31.63 39.48
C LYS A 200 -47.49 31.01 40.52
N LYS A 201 -48.79 31.13 40.26
CA LYS A 201 -49.77 30.05 40.46
C LYS A 201 -50.67 30.03 39.23
N ASN A 202 -50.61 28.96 38.43
CA ASN A 202 -51.56 28.72 37.34
C ASN A 202 -52.16 27.33 37.51
N THR A 203 -53.48 27.27 37.37
CA THR A 203 -54.30 26.06 37.31
C THR A 203 -55.19 26.21 36.08
N GLY A 204 -55.13 25.23 35.17
CA GLY A 204 -56.15 25.03 34.13
C GLY A 204 -55.68 25.25 32.69
N ASP A 205 -55.81 24.17 31.93
CA ASP A 205 -56.10 24.07 30.48
C ASP A 205 -54.97 24.33 29.46
N ASP A 206 -54.29 23.24 29.09
CA ASP A 206 -53.18 23.13 28.11
C ASP A 206 -53.67 22.82 26.67
N GLU A 207 -54.56 23.63 26.07
CA GLU A 207 -54.91 23.47 24.64
C GLU A 207 -54.78 24.74 23.76
N ASP A 208 -54.45 25.92 24.31
CA ASP A 208 -54.43 27.20 23.57
C ASP A 208 -53.07 27.95 23.57
N ASP A 209 -51.93 27.27 23.77
CA ASP A 209 -50.63 27.95 23.98
C ASP A 209 -49.72 28.06 22.73
N PHE A 210 -50.17 27.66 21.53
CA PHE A 210 -49.35 27.69 20.31
C PHE A 210 -49.51 28.95 19.44
N GLU A 211 -50.53 29.79 19.67
CA GLU A 211 -50.79 30.96 18.79
C GLU A 211 -49.92 32.20 19.08
N ASN A 212 -49.08 32.19 20.12
CA ASN A 212 -48.19 33.30 20.47
C ASN A 212 -46.72 32.91 20.62
N MET A 213 -46.23 31.93 19.85
CA MET A 213 -44.81 31.58 19.82
C MET A 213 -44.04 32.54 18.92
N ASP A 214 -42.95 33.12 19.43
CA ASP A 214 -42.05 33.98 18.67
C ASP A 214 -41.49 33.23 17.45
N GLN A 215 -41.40 33.90 16.30
CA GLN A 215 -40.95 33.30 15.05
C GLN A 215 -39.52 32.75 15.19
N ASP A 216 -38.72 33.40 16.03
CA ASP A 216 -37.37 32.99 16.44
C ASP A 216 -37.38 31.71 17.29
N GLU A 217 -38.39 31.51 18.13
CA GLU A 217 -38.54 30.30 18.96
C GLU A 217 -38.95 29.10 18.10
N LEU A 218 -39.84 29.30 17.14
CA LEU A 218 -40.25 28.27 16.18
C LEU A 218 -39.08 27.83 15.29
N GLU A 219 -38.25 28.77 14.83
CA GLU A 219 -37.07 28.47 14.02
C GLU A 219 -36.01 27.69 14.81
N ARG A 220 -35.79 28.05 16.10
CA ARG A 220 -34.92 27.29 17.00
C ARG A 220 -35.40 25.86 17.23
N LEU A 221 -36.70 25.66 17.42
CA LEU A 221 -37.27 24.32 17.60
C LEU A 221 -37.08 23.45 16.35
N LYS A 222 -37.31 24.02 15.15
CA LYS A 222 -37.06 23.34 13.87
C LYS A 222 -35.59 22.96 13.70
N MET A 223 -34.66 23.85 14.03
CA MET A 223 -33.23 23.55 14.00
C MET A 223 -32.84 22.45 15.00
N GLN A 224 -33.39 22.47 16.22
CA GLN A 224 -33.16 21.43 17.21
C GLN A 224 -33.69 20.06 16.77
N GLU A 225 -34.88 20.02 16.16
CA GLU A 225 -35.46 18.79 15.63
C GLU A 225 -34.62 18.24 14.47
N MET A 226 -34.22 19.10 13.54
CA MET A 226 -33.34 18.72 12.43
C MET A 226 -32.00 18.17 12.93
N LYS A 227 -31.38 18.82 13.92
CA LYS A 227 -30.15 18.34 14.55
C LYS A 227 -30.33 16.95 15.20
N LYS A 228 -31.44 16.72 15.90
CA LYS A 228 -31.76 15.40 16.48
C LYS A 228 -31.89 14.32 15.40
N LEU A 229 -32.46 14.63 14.25
CA LEU A 229 -32.55 13.69 13.11
C LEU A 229 -31.17 13.40 12.51
N GLN A 230 -30.33 14.42 12.34
CA GLN A 230 -28.95 14.28 11.87
C GLN A 230 -28.10 13.42 12.81
N ASP A 231 -28.16 13.69 14.12
CA ASP A 231 -27.40 12.95 15.11
C ASP A 231 -27.82 11.49 15.14
N ARG A 232 -29.13 11.20 15.08
CA ARG A 232 -29.65 9.83 14.98
C ARG A 232 -29.15 9.13 13.72
N PHE A 233 -29.18 9.79 12.57
CA PHE A 233 -28.68 9.23 11.32
C PHE A 233 -27.17 8.95 11.39
N ARG A 234 -26.38 9.88 11.90
CA ARG A 234 -24.92 9.73 12.06
C ARG A 234 -24.57 8.59 13.01
N GLU A 235 -25.28 8.42 14.12
CA GLU A 235 -25.06 7.29 15.04
C GLU A 235 -25.41 5.95 14.38
N GLN A 236 -26.51 5.90 13.62
CA GLN A 236 -26.87 4.71 12.84
C GLN A 236 -25.83 4.37 11.76
N ALA A 237 -25.30 5.37 11.05
CA ALA A 237 -24.26 5.20 10.05
C ALA A 237 -22.95 4.74 10.70
N LYS A 238 -22.51 5.42 11.77
CA LYS A 238 -21.31 5.07 12.54
C LYS A 238 -21.35 3.63 13.03
N SER A 239 -22.46 3.19 13.61
CA SER A 239 -22.61 1.81 14.08
C SER A 239 -22.42 0.78 12.95
N ARG A 240 -22.92 1.07 11.74
CA ARG A 240 -22.77 0.20 10.56
C ARG A 240 -21.35 0.24 9.99
N ILE A 241 -20.74 1.42 9.90
CA ILE A 241 -19.33 1.60 9.50
C ILE A 241 -18.41 0.82 10.44
N MET A 242 -18.62 0.92 11.75
CA MET A 242 -17.80 0.20 12.74
C MET A 242 -17.91 -1.33 12.61
N LYS A 243 -19.04 -1.86 12.13
CA LYS A 243 -19.14 -3.30 11.82
C LYS A 243 -18.24 -3.68 10.65
N VAL A 244 -18.23 -2.88 9.59
CA VAL A 244 -17.34 -3.08 8.44
C VAL A 244 -15.88 -2.97 8.88
N CYS A 245 -15.52 -1.97 9.68
CA CYS A 245 -14.15 -1.85 10.21
C CYS A 245 -13.76 -3.06 11.09
N LYS A 246 -14.69 -3.63 11.86
CA LYS A 246 -14.41 -4.83 12.66
C LYS A 246 -14.13 -6.04 11.78
N GLU A 247 -14.91 -6.21 10.71
CA GLU A 247 -14.70 -7.28 9.73
C GLU A 247 -13.39 -7.09 8.95
N ALA A 248 -13.08 -5.85 8.56
CA ALA A 248 -11.82 -5.49 7.92
C ALA A 248 -10.61 -5.88 8.77
N ILE A 249 -10.67 -5.71 10.10
CA ILE A 249 -9.58 -6.12 11.01
C ILE A 249 -9.33 -7.63 10.96
N SER A 250 -10.37 -8.46 10.88
CA SER A 250 -10.20 -9.92 10.76
C SER A 250 -9.66 -10.36 9.39
N MET A 251 -9.69 -9.48 8.38
CA MET A 251 -9.22 -9.76 7.02
C MET A 251 -7.79 -9.26 6.75
N VAL A 252 -7.12 -8.66 7.73
CA VAL A 252 -5.80 -8.05 7.54
C VAL A 252 -4.77 -9.06 7.04
N ASP A 253 -4.73 -10.28 7.60
CA ASP A 253 -3.74 -11.29 7.19
C ASP A 253 -3.99 -11.76 5.74
N ALA A 254 -5.25 -12.04 5.38
CA ALA A 254 -5.62 -12.41 4.02
C ALA A 254 -5.29 -11.29 3.01
N ALA A 255 -5.48 -10.03 3.40
CA ALA A 255 -5.09 -8.89 2.57
C ALA A 255 -3.56 -8.75 2.43
N CYS A 256 -2.81 -9.02 3.51
CA CYS A 256 -1.35 -9.10 3.46
C CYS A 256 -0.89 -10.23 2.52
N ASP A 257 -1.61 -11.35 2.44
CA ASP A 257 -1.35 -12.40 1.45
C ASP A 257 -1.59 -11.92 0.03
N GLN A 258 -2.68 -11.19 -0.24
CA GLN A 258 -2.93 -10.62 -1.57
C GLN A 258 -1.85 -9.58 -1.95
N ILE A 259 -1.39 -8.75 -1.02
CA ILE A 259 -0.25 -7.85 -1.23
C ILE A 259 1.04 -8.64 -1.51
N GLY A 260 1.26 -9.74 -0.79
CA GLY A 260 2.37 -10.66 -1.03
C GLY A 260 2.34 -11.31 -2.42
N LYS A 261 1.17 -11.78 -2.86
CA LYS A 261 0.94 -12.32 -4.21
C LYS A 261 1.22 -11.27 -5.27
N ARG A 262 0.71 -10.05 -5.08
CA ARG A 262 1.00 -8.91 -5.96
C ARG A 262 2.51 -8.66 -6.04
N PHE A 263 3.21 -8.61 -4.91
CA PHE A 263 4.67 -8.44 -4.90
C PHE A 263 5.39 -9.55 -5.67
N LEU A 264 5.03 -10.82 -5.46
CA LEU A 264 5.62 -11.93 -6.21
C LEU A 264 5.35 -11.82 -7.72
N SER A 265 4.18 -11.35 -8.12
CA SER A 265 3.85 -11.09 -9.53
C SER A 265 4.62 -9.91 -10.12
N ASP A 266 4.87 -8.87 -9.32
CA ASP A 266 5.47 -7.61 -9.78
C ASP A 266 7.00 -7.69 -9.85
N ARG A 267 7.62 -8.53 -9.02
CA ARG A 267 9.07 -8.57 -8.82
C ARG A 267 9.84 -9.31 -9.92
N LEU A 268 11.13 -9.03 -10.05
CA LEU A 268 12.03 -9.72 -10.97
C LEU A 268 12.30 -11.16 -10.50
N PRO A 269 12.63 -12.09 -11.43
CA PRO A 269 13.17 -13.38 -11.03
C PRO A 269 14.48 -13.18 -10.24
N PRO A 270 14.78 -14.04 -9.25
CA PRO A 270 16.01 -13.91 -8.47
C PRO A 270 17.27 -13.97 -9.33
N ALA A 271 18.13 -12.96 -9.23
CA ALA A 271 19.48 -13.03 -9.81
C ALA A 271 20.37 -13.90 -8.91
N LEU A 272 20.30 -15.21 -9.08
CA LEU A 272 21.03 -16.19 -8.26
C LEU A 272 22.55 -16.07 -8.46
N ARG A 273 23.29 -16.20 -7.35
CA ARG A 273 24.76 -16.28 -7.36
C ARG A 273 25.18 -17.65 -7.93
N PRO A 274 26.40 -17.77 -8.49
CA PRO A 274 26.88 -19.05 -9.00
C PRO A 274 26.79 -20.20 -7.97
N GLU A 275 27.08 -19.93 -6.69
CA GLU A 275 26.96 -20.91 -5.60
C GLU A 275 25.51 -21.36 -5.34
N GLU A 276 24.52 -20.47 -5.46
CA GLU A 276 23.11 -20.79 -5.27
C GLU A 276 22.59 -21.61 -6.45
N LEU A 277 22.95 -21.18 -7.67
CA LEU A 277 22.56 -21.81 -8.93
C LEU A 277 23.13 -23.23 -9.09
N ALA A 278 24.32 -23.50 -8.54
CA ALA A 278 24.94 -24.84 -8.59
C ALA A 278 24.09 -25.92 -7.88
N GLY A 279 23.23 -25.50 -6.96
CA GLY A 279 22.33 -26.37 -6.22
C GLY A 279 20.92 -26.49 -6.80
N THR A 280 20.53 -25.72 -7.83
CA THR A 280 19.16 -25.76 -8.40
C THR A 280 19.04 -26.75 -9.58
N SER A 281 17.79 -27.01 -10.00
CA SER A 281 17.49 -27.88 -11.14
C SER A 281 18.07 -27.40 -12.47
N GLU A 282 18.20 -26.08 -12.67
CA GLU A 282 18.67 -25.46 -13.92
C GLU A 282 20.05 -25.97 -14.34
N MET A 283 21.00 -26.04 -13.40
CA MET A 283 22.36 -26.50 -13.67
C MET A 283 22.53 -28.01 -13.63
N ARG A 284 21.49 -28.77 -13.25
CA ARG A 284 21.56 -30.24 -13.05
C ARG A 284 20.71 -31.05 -14.02
N ARG A 285 20.25 -30.44 -15.12
CA ARG A 285 19.39 -31.04 -16.16
C ARG A 285 19.92 -32.35 -16.76
N GLU A 286 21.24 -32.59 -16.77
CA GLU A 286 21.82 -33.79 -17.40
C GLU A 286 21.87 -35.04 -16.49
N ASN A 287 21.71 -34.92 -15.18
CA ASN A 287 21.81 -36.06 -14.24
C ASN A 287 20.63 -36.23 -13.28
N GLY A 288 19.51 -35.52 -13.51
CA GLY A 288 18.25 -35.71 -12.77
C GLY A 288 18.46 -35.69 -11.26
N GLY A 289 18.46 -34.48 -10.68
CA GLY A 289 18.61 -34.23 -9.24
C GLY A 289 17.47 -34.80 -8.40
N LYS A 290 17.34 -36.13 -8.38
CA LYS A 290 16.32 -36.86 -7.63
C LYS A 290 16.49 -36.58 -6.15
N ILE A 291 15.46 -35.98 -5.56
CA ILE A 291 15.34 -35.81 -4.14
C ILE A 291 15.18 -37.18 -3.49
N LYS A 292 15.91 -37.40 -2.40
CA LYS A 292 15.86 -38.60 -1.57
C LYS A 292 15.51 -38.18 -0.14
N PRO A 293 15.05 -39.11 0.71
CA PRO A 293 14.78 -38.82 2.11
C PRO A 293 15.94 -38.13 2.85
N ASN A 294 17.18 -38.47 2.52
CA ASN A 294 18.37 -37.89 3.14
C ASN A 294 18.95 -36.67 2.40
N THR A 295 18.25 -36.13 1.41
CA THR A 295 18.69 -34.91 0.71
C THR A 295 18.51 -33.72 1.65
N LEU A 296 19.53 -32.86 1.70
CA LEU A 296 19.46 -31.56 2.37
C LEU A 296 19.01 -30.51 1.35
N CYS A 297 17.91 -29.82 1.66
CA CYS A 297 17.28 -28.81 0.82
C CYS A 297 17.21 -27.47 1.55
N ARG A 298 17.12 -26.37 0.79
CA ARG A 298 16.76 -25.03 1.25
C ARG A 298 16.19 -24.22 0.08
N LEU A 299 15.55 -23.08 0.34
CA LEU A 299 15.18 -22.15 -0.73
C LEU A 299 16.40 -21.69 -1.53
N ALA A 300 16.27 -21.60 -2.85
CA ALA A 300 17.29 -21.03 -3.72
C ALA A 300 17.63 -19.59 -3.33
N ARG A 301 16.61 -18.82 -2.90
CA ARG A 301 16.75 -17.53 -2.23
C ARG A 301 15.55 -17.26 -1.31
N ALA A 302 15.77 -16.62 -0.17
CA ALA A 302 14.70 -16.21 0.72
C ALA A 302 13.69 -15.29 -0.01
N GLY A 303 12.39 -15.47 0.27
CA GLY A 303 11.32 -14.67 -0.34
C GLY A 303 11.04 -14.98 -1.82
N ILE A 304 11.58 -16.07 -2.37
CA ILE A 304 11.29 -16.53 -3.75
C ILE A 304 9.86 -17.03 -3.93
N ALA A 305 9.22 -17.48 -2.85
CA ALA A 305 7.88 -18.07 -2.85
C ALA A 305 7.09 -17.69 -1.59
N ARG A 306 5.76 -17.78 -1.67
CA ARG A 306 4.81 -17.53 -0.59
C ARG A 306 3.69 -18.57 -0.64
N LEU A 307 3.39 -19.14 0.52
CA LEU A 307 2.24 -20.01 0.73
C LEU A 307 1.02 -19.17 1.08
N VAL A 308 -0.12 -19.48 0.46
CA VAL A 308 -1.43 -18.90 0.76
C VAL A 308 -2.45 -20.04 0.84
N LEU A 309 -3.34 -20.00 1.83
CA LEU A 309 -4.40 -20.99 1.96
C LEU A 309 -5.66 -20.47 1.24
N GLU A 310 -6.07 -21.15 0.17
CA GLU A 310 -7.20 -20.74 -0.68
C GLU A 310 -8.08 -21.96 -0.97
N ASP A 311 -9.40 -21.83 -0.81
CA ASP A 311 -10.40 -22.85 -1.20
C ASP A 311 -10.07 -24.30 -0.76
N ASP A 312 -9.73 -24.49 0.51
CA ASP A 312 -9.30 -25.77 1.10
C ASP A 312 -8.04 -26.38 0.45
N LYS A 313 -7.13 -25.54 -0.08
CA LYS A 313 -5.83 -25.95 -0.62
C LYS A 313 -4.69 -25.10 -0.07
N ALA A 314 -3.50 -25.69 -0.09
CA ALA A 314 -2.24 -24.99 0.12
C ALA A 314 -1.71 -24.53 -1.24
N VAL A 315 -1.78 -23.23 -1.54
CA VAL A 315 -1.36 -22.68 -2.84
C VAL A 315 -0.03 -21.95 -2.69
N LEU A 316 0.99 -22.43 -3.40
CA LEU A 316 2.31 -21.80 -3.44
C LEU A 316 2.44 -20.91 -4.68
N TYR A 317 2.78 -19.66 -4.46
CA TYR A 317 3.13 -18.70 -5.51
C TYR A 317 4.63 -18.42 -5.47
N HIS A 318 5.28 -18.24 -6.62
CA HIS A 318 6.72 -17.95 -6.69
C HIS A 318 7.09 -16.99 -7.80
N CYS A 319 8.28 -16.39 -7.71
CA CYS A 319 8.84 -15.53 -8.75
C CYS A 319 10.00 -16.16 -9.55
N ALA A 320 10.30 -17.46 -9.34
CA ALA A 320 11.45 -18.12 -9.97
C ALA A 320 11.42 -18.07 -11.51
N ASP A 321 10.23 -18.18 -12.11
CA ASP A 321 9.96 -18.18 -13.54
C ASP A 321 9.47 -16.83 -14.09
N ASN A 322 9.49 -15.77 -13.26
CA ASN A 322 9.09 -14.44 -13.71
C ASN A 322 9.93 -13.97 -14.89
N SER A 323 9.31 -13.22 -15.79
CA SER A 323 10.04 -12.54 -16.86
C SER A 323 10.82 -11.35 -16.31
N LEU A 324 11.96 -11.02 -16.93
CA LEU A 324 12.61 -9.72 -16.70
C LEU A 324 11.74 -8.55 -17.19
N ARG A 325 10.74 -8.80 -18.05
CA ARG A 325 9.74 -7.81 -18.41
C ARG A 325 8.62 -7.82 -17.38
N PHE A 326 8.26 -6.64 -16.89
CA PHE A 326 7.14 -6.48 -15.96
C PHE A 326 5.87 -7.17 -16.50
N HIS A 327 5.32 -8.09 -15.71
CA HIS A 327 4.17 -8.94 -16.06
C HIS A 327 4.30 -9.68 -17.40
N GLY A 328 5.53 -10.03 -17.80
CA GLY A 328 5.78 -10.76 -19.04
C GLY A 328 5.27 -12.21 -19.01
N ASN A 329 5.25 -12.82 -17.83
CA ASN A 329 4.65 -14.12 -17.56
C ASN A 329 3.57 -13.95 -16.48
N PRO A 330 2.44 -14.69 -16.56
CA PRO A 330 1.48 -14.75 -15.46
C PRO A 330 2.10 -15.49 -14.27
N LEU A 331 1.66 -15.12 -13.06
CA LEU A 331 2.04 -15.83 -11.85
C LEU A 331 1.42 -17.23 -11.85
N SER A 332 2.25 -18.27 -11.79
CA SER A 332 1.82 -19.69 -11.85
C SER A 332 1.54 -20.22 -10.44
N PRO A 333 0.27 -20.53 -10.08
CA PRO A 333 -0.03 -21.17 -8.80
C PRO A 333 0.37 -22.65 -8.83
N MET A 334 0.97 -23.12 -7.74
CA MET A 334 1.19 -24.54 -7.48
C MET A 334 0.25 -24.97 -6.35
N GLU A 335 -0.64 -25.92 -6.64
CA GLU A 335 -1.65 -26.38 -5.69
C GLU A 335 -1.19 -27.67 -5.00
N PHE A 336 -1.31 -27.68 -3.68
CA PHE A 336 -1.02 -28.80 -2.80
C PHE A 336 -2.22 -29.09 -1.87
N GLU A 337 -2.23 -30.28 -1.29
CA GLU A 337 -3.24 -30.64 -0.28
C GLU A 337 -2.97 -29.89 1.03
N LEU A 338 -3.99 -29.70 1.87
CA LEU A 338 -3.83 -28.90 3.10
C LEU A 338 -2.88 -29.53 4.13
N ASP A 339 -2.75 -30.86 4.13
CA ASP A 339 -1.81 -31.59 4.98
C ASP A 339 -0.34 -31.42 4.56
N ASP A 340 -0.08 -30.99 3.32
CA ASP A 340 1.26 -30.63 2.83
C ASP A 340 1.76 -29.27 3.40
N ALA A 341 0.84 -28.41 3.88
CA ALA A 341 1.15 -27.04 4.30
C ALA A 341 2.29 -26.95 5.34
N PRO A 342 2.35 -27.78 6.41
CA PRO A 342 3.44 -27.71 7.39
C PRO A 342 4.82 -28.07 6.79
N ALA A 343 4.87 -28.95 5.79
CA ALA A 343 6.12 -29.27 5.08
C ALA A 343 6.56 -28.10 4.19
N LEU A 344 5.62 -27.47 3.48
CA LEU A 344 5.87 -26.25 2.71
C LEU A 344 6.35 -25.10 3.60
N GLU A 345 5.73 -24.87 4.76
CA GLU A 345 6.17 -23.88 5.74
C GLU A 345 7.59 -24.14 6.24
N SER A 346 7.93 -25.41 6.52
CA SER A 346 9.28 -25.82 6.95
C SER A 346 10.32 -25.49 5.86
N LEU A 347 10.00 -25.72 4.59
CA LEU A 347 10.87 -25.38 3.45
C LEU A 347 10.97 -23.87 3.26
N LEU A 348 9.86 -23.14 3.31
CA LEU A 348 9.80 -21.69 3.08
C LEU A 348 10.52 -20.88 4.16
N THR A 349 10.68 -21.45 5.34
CA THR A 349 11.44 -20.87 6.46
C THR A 349 12.89 -21.32 6.50
N THR A 350 13.31 -22.23 5.61
CA THR A 350 14.70 -22.71 5.50
C THR A 350 15.42 -22.08 4.31
N ALA A 351 16.31 -21.11 4.60
CA ALA A 351 17.14 -20.43 3.62
C ALA A 351 18.60 -20.33 4.11
N GLU A 352 19.51 -19.76 3.31
CA GLU A 352 20.92 -19.58 3.69
C GLU A 352 21.07 -18.86 5.06
N PRO A 353 21.89 -19.39 6.00
CA PRO A 353 22.87 -20.48 5.86
C PRO A 353 22.34 -21.90 6.14
N ASP A 354 21.08 -22.04 6.51
CA ASP A 354 20.50 -23.28 7.03
C ASP A 354 20.07 -24.25 5.92
N TRP A 355 19.99 -25.53 6.31
CA TRP A 355 19.57 -26.65 5.47
C TRP A 355 18.65 -27.55 6.28
N ILE A 356 17.63 -28.11 5.63
CA ILE A 356 16.71 -29.09 6.23
C ILE A 356 16.79 -30.41 5.47
N CYS A 357 16.81 -31.53 6.21
CA CYS A 357 16.75 -32.85 5.61
C CYS A 357 15.31 -33.17 5.24
N VAL A 358 15.08 -33.80 4.08
CA VAL A 358 13.72 -34.14 3.62
C VAL A 358 12.98 -35.01 4.64
N THR A 359 13.66 -35.91 5.36
CA THR A 359 13.06 -36.68 6.47
C THR A 359 12.48 -35.82 7.58
N ASP A 360 13.05 -34.64 7.79
CA ASP A 360 12.76 -33.75 8.93
C ASP A 360 11.65 -32.74 8.61
N LEU A 361 11.15 -32.71 7.36
CA LEU A 361 9.96 -31.94 6.99
C LEU A 361 8.74 -32.40 7.81
N ILE A 362 7.86 -31.47 8.15
CA ILE A 362 6.67 -31.76 8.94
C ILE A 362 5.58 -32.34 8.03
N HIS A 363 5.55 -33.67 7.92
CA HIS A 363 4.52 -34.44 7.22
C HIS A 363 4.52 -35.89 7.74
N ASP A 364 3.40 -36.59 7.62
CA ASP A 364 3.25 -37.97 8.14
C ASP A 364 3.81 -39.03 7.17
N ASP A 365 3.74 -38.78 5.86
CA ASP A 365 4.30 -39.66 4.82
C ASP A 365 5.63 -39.13 4.27
N ILE A 366 6.63 -40.00 4.17
CA ILE A 366 7.93 -39.70 3.57
C ILE A 366 7.87 -39.59 2.04
N ALA A 367 6.92 -40.28 1.39
CA ALA A 367 6.73 -40.17 -0.05
C ALA A 367 6.33 -38.75 -0.44
N ASP A 368 5.37 -38.17 0.29
CA ASP A 368 4.88 -36.81 0.07
C ASP A 368 5.96 -35.77 0.39
N LYS A 369 6.75 -35.95 1.47
CA LYS A 369 7.93 -35.08 1.74
C LYS A 369 8.89 -35.02 0.55
N VAL A 370 9.16 -36.17 -0.06
CA VAL A 370 10.05 -36.26 -1.23
C VAL A 370 9.40 -35.63 -2.46
N ASP A 371 8.10 -35.84 -2.68
CA ASP A 371 7.37 -35.31 -3.83
C ASP A 371 7.23 -33.79 -3.78
N ILE A 372 6.88 -33.21 -2.62
CA ILE A 372 6.85 -31.77 -2.37
C ILE A 372 8.22 -31.16 -2.68
N ALA A 373 9.29 -31.71 -2.07
CA ALA A 373 10.63 -31.19 -2.27
C ALA A 373 11.12 -31.38 -3.72
N GLN A 374 10.76 -32.47 -4.40
CA GLN A 374 11.08 -32.71 -5.80
C GLN A 374 10.39 -31.69 -6.70
N THR A 375 9.10 -31.45 -6.48
CA THR A 375 8.29 -30.50 -7.26
C THR A 375 8.86 -29.08 -7.14
N LEU A 376 9.13 -28.60 -5.93
CA LEU A 376 9.73 -27.27 -5.71
C LEU A 376 11.17 -27.18 -6.27
N TYR A 377 11.92 -28.28 -6.22
CA TYR A 377 13.26 -28.33 -6.83
C TYR A 377 13.19 -28.23 -8.35
N ASP A 378 12.27 -28.96 -8.99
CA ASP A 378 12.11 -28.95 -10.44
C ASP A 378 11.72 -27.56 -10.97
N GLU A 379 10.90 -26.81 -10.22
CA GLU A 379 10.56 -25.41 -10.48
C GLU A 379 11.68 -24.39 -10.13
N GLY A 380 12.84 -24.86 -9.65
CA GLY A 380 13.98 -24.00 -9.31
C GLY A 380 13.79 -23.17 -8.04
N ILE A 381 12.78 -23.48 -7.23
CA ILE A 381 12.46 -22.81 -5.96
C ILE A 381 13.44 -23.28 -4.87
N LEU A 382 13.86 -24.55 -4.93
CA LEU A 382 14.81 -25.14 -3.99
C LEU A 382 16.21 -25.31 -4.60
N SER A 383 17.18 -25.31 -3.68
CA SER A 383 18.56 -25.69 -3.89
C SER A 383 18.88 -26.89 -3.01
N ILE A 384 19.71 -27.82 -3.50
CA ILE A 384 20.14 -29.01 -2.76
C ILE A 384 21.64 -29.01 -2.49
N LEU A 385 22.03 -29.45 -1.29
CA LEU A 385 23.42 -29.57 -0.91
C LEU A 385 24.07 -30.72 -1.68
N GLN A 386 25.24 -30.48 -2.28
CA GLN A 386 26.04 -31.56 -2.84
C GLN A 386 26.60 -32.42 -1.71
N PRO A 387 26.53 -33.76 -1.80
CA PRO A 387 27.46 -34.59 -1.05
C PRO A 387 28.88 -34.24 -1.52
N GLU A 388 29.77 -33.86 -0.60
CA GLU A 388 31.21 -33.69 -0.88
C GLU A 388 31.87 -34.94 -1.45
#